data_AF-A0A4Y8CQF6-F1
#
_entry.id   AF-A0A4Y8CQF6-F1
#
_cell.length_a   1.000
_cell.length_b   1.000
_cell.length_c   1.000
_cell.angle_alpha   90.00
_cell.angle_beta   90.00
_cell.angle_gamma   90.00
#
_symmetry.space_group_name_H-M   'P 1'
#
loop_
_entity.id
_entity.type
_entity.pdbx_description
1 polymer ?
#
loop_
_entity_poly.entity_id
_entity_poly.type
_entity_poly.pdbx_seq_one_letter_code
_entity_poly.pdbx_strand_id
1 'polypeptide(L)'
;MHPMDYNSMLEWATLLPNDNHTGASAKKGPKDPREEDRPFHWLTYTDRLYLASYTTPPSPDTLFPYPEQQSSRRSPTKLSARAADGPSVVSDKREPPHYFSVDDTLLYNAFHHDFGPLHIGHLYRFAVQFHDILGAPENKNKPVVFWSKADARSRANAACLLATYMVLIQSWAPHLALAPIAQADPPLMPFRDAGYSQADYGITVQDVVYGVWRAKEQGFCALPQFDLEEYERYERVD
;
A
#
# COMPACT_ATOMS: atom_id res chain seq x y z
N MET A 1 4.61 -16.59 -18.75
CA MET A 1 4.81 -16.25 -17.33
C MET A 1 4.34 -17.49 -16.57
N HIS A 2 5.24 -18.23 -15.94
CA HIS A 2 4.82 -19.39 -15.13
C HIS A 2 3.99 -18.88 -13.96
N PRO A 3 2.85 -19.48 -13.62
CA PRO A 3 2.10 -19.09 -12.42
C PRO A 3 2.98 -19.36 -11.20
N MET A 4 3.34 -18.30 -10.46
CA MET A 4 3.93 -18.41 -9.13
C MET A 4 2.94 -19.17 -8.24
N ASP A 5 3.37 -20.28 -7.65
CA ASP A 5 2.54 -21.00 -6.69
C ASP A 5 2.50 -20.28 -5.34
N TYR A 6 1.50 -20.58 -4.53
CA TYR A 6 1.28 -19.92 -3.25
C TYR A 6 2.43 -20.13 -2.25
N ASN A 7 3.11 -21.28 -2.29
CA ASN A 7 4.26 -21.53 -1.42
C ASN A 7 5.41 -20.58 -1.76
N SER A 8 5.62 -20.31 -3.05
CA SER A 8 6.52 -19.27 -3.52
C SER A 8 6.09 -17.88 -3.04
N MET A 9 4.79 -17.56 -3.04
CA MET A 9 4.30 -16.30 -2.45
C MET A 9 4.57 -16.18 -0.93
N LEU A 10 4.47 -17.28 -0.18
CA LEU A 10 4.76 -17.30 1.26
C LEU A 10 6.26 -17.17 1.56
N GLU A 11 7.12 -17.85 0.80
CA GLU A 11 8.57 -17.68 0.90
C GLU A 11 8.96 -16.22 0.63
N TRP A 12 8.28 -15.56 -0.31
CA TRP A 12 8.50 -14.16 -0.65
C TRP A 12 7.85 -13.17 0.31
N ALA A 13 6.81 -13.55 1.06
CA ALA A 13 6.27 -12.74 2.14
C ALA A 13 7.34 -12.41 3.21
N THR A 14 8.36 -13.26 3.33
CA THR A 14 9.52 -13.04 4.21
C THR A 14 10.51 -11.98 3.71
N LEU A 15 10.33 -11.45 2.48
CA LEU A 15 11.16 -10.38 1.91
C LEU A 15 10.83 -8.98 2.43
N LEU A 16 9.61 -8.79 2.96
CA LEU A 16 9.39 -7.69 3.88
C LEU A 16 10.14 -8.08 5.17
N PRO A 17 11.02 -7.22 5.71
CA PRO A 17 11.79 -7.58 6.90
C PRO A 17 10.87 -8.19 7.95
N ASN A 18 11.33 -9.25 8.62
CA ASN A 18 10.80 -9.66 9.92
C ASN A 18 11.11 -8.55 10.94
N ASP A 19 10.49 -7.39 10.74
CA ASP A 19 10.28 -6.47 11.82
C ASP A 19 9.38 -7.24 12.78
N ASN A 20 9.89 -7.49 13.99
CA ASN A 20 9.04 -7.77 15.13
C ASN A 20 7.76 -6.96 14.94
N HIS A 21 6.59 -7.57 15.05
CA HIS A 21 5.28 -6.91 14.89
C HIS A 21 5.04 -5.83 15.98
N THR A 22 6.06 -5.04 16.36
CA THR A 22 5.91 -3.65 16.71
C THR A 22 5.17 -3.03 15.55
N GLY A 23 3.84 -2.97 15.68
CA GLY A 23 2.99 -2.40 14.65
C GLY A 23 3.62 -1.12 14.14
N ALA A 24 3.42 -0.84 12.86
CA ALA A 24 3.41 0.52 12.40
C ALA A 24 2.41 1.26 13.31
N SER A 25 2.90 1.77 14.43
CA SER A 25 2.27 2.87 15.11
C SER A 25 2.11 3.87 13.98
N ALA A 26 0.91 4.42 13.84
CA ALA A 26 0.69 5.61 13.06
C ALA A 26 1.59 6.70 13.68
N LYS A 27 2.90 6.62 13.43
CA LYS A 27 3.86 7.63 13.75
C LYS A 27 3.49 8.69 12.75
N LYS A 28 2.65 9.62 13.19
CA LYS A 28 2.78 10.99 12.71
C LYS A 28 4.27 11.26 12.76
N GLY A 29 4.88 11.45 11.59
CA GLY A 29 6.12 12.20 11.55
C GLY A 29 5.93 13.47 12.38
N PRO A 30 7.01 14.05 12.93
CA PRO A 30 6.88 15.33 13.63
C PRO A 30 6.02 16.27 12.80
N LYS A 31 4.95 16.84 13.40
CA LYS A 31 4.06 17.80 12.73
C LYS A 31 4.91 18.97 12.26
N ASP A 32 5.37 18.90 11.03
CA ASP A 32 5.99 20.01 10.35
C ASP A 32 4.84 20.99 10.03
N PRO A 33 4.91 22.26 10.47
CA PRO A 33 3.92 23.28 10.13
C PRO A 33 3.68 23.46 8.61
N ARG A 34 4.50 22.82 7.77
CA ARG A 34 4.40 22.76 6.30
C ARG A 34 3.68 21.51 5.75
N GLU A 35 3.01 20.71 6.58
CA GLU A 35 2.24 19.53 6.13
C GLU A 35 0.92 19.88 5.44
N GLU A 36 0.31 21.02 5.76
CA GLU A 36 -1.03 21.39 5.27
C GLU A 36 -1.09 21.74 3.77
N ASP A 37 0.06 21.98 3.13
CA ASP A 37 0.17 22.44 1.73
C ASP A 37 0.76 21.39 0.76
N ARG A 38 0.86 20.12 1.18
CA ARG A 38 1.43 19.06 0.32
C ARG A 38 0.39 18.56 -0.69
N PRO A 39 0.69 18.51 -2.00
CA PRO A 39 -0.29 18.10 -3.02
C PRO A 39 -0.63 16.59 -3.02
N PHE A 40 -0.20 15.82 -2.01
CA PHE A 40 -0.37 14.38 -1.93
C PHE A 40 -0.13 13.85 -0.50
N HIS A 41 -0.81 12.75 -0.15
CA HIS A 41 -0.67 12.03 1.12
C HIS A 41 -0.10 10.63 0.89
N TRP A 42 0.78 10.18 1.77
CA TRP A 42 1.31 8.81 1.80
C TRP A 42 1.06 8.17 3.17
N LEU A 43 0.95 6.85 3.17
CA LEU A 43 0.69 6.02 4.35
C LEU A 43 1.74 4.91 4.37
N THR A 44 2.43 4.77 5.49
CA THR A 44 3.53 3.81 5.63
C THR A 44 3.00 2.48 6.19
N TYR A 45 3.25 1.39 5.47
CA TYR A 45 2.96 0.04 5.94
C TYR A 45 4.21 -0.59 6.56
N THR A 46 5.33 -0.59 5.83
CA THR A 46 6.64 -1.04 6.34
C THR A 46 7.70 0.03 6.10
N ASP A 47 8.94 -0.23 6.53
CA ASP A 47 10.10 0.61 6.22
C ASP A 47 10.25 0.92 4.71
N ARG A 48 9.86 -0.03 3.86
CA ARG A 48 9.99 0.02 2.41
C ARG A 48 8.69 0.13 1.65
N LEU A 49 7.53 -0.13 2.27
CA LEU A 49 6.23 -0.11 1.57
C LEU A 49 5.36 1.07 1.98
N TYR A 50 4.95 1.84 0.97
CA TYR A 50 4.11 3.02 1.13
C TYR A 50 2.89 2.92 0.21
N LEU A 51 1.75 3.41 0.70
CA LEU A 51 0.53 3.64 -0.07
C LEU A 51 0.37 5.14 -0.29
N ALA A 52 0.13 5.58 -1.51
CA ALA A 52 -0.07 7.00 -1.83
C ALA A 52 -1.20 7.23 -2.84
N SER A 53 -1.62 8.48 -2.96
CA SER A 53 -2.55 8.89 -4.01
C SER A 53 -2.06 10.16 -4.70
N TYR A 54 -2.09 10.17 -6.03
CA TYR A 54 -1.59 11.29 -6.84
C TYR A 54 -2.64 11.74 -7.88
N THR A 55 -2.68 13.05 -8.15
CA THR A 55 -3.51 13.63 -9.22
C THR A 55 -2.89 13.44 -10.61
N THR A 56 -1.57 13.29 -10.66
CA THR A 56 -0.79 12.98 -11.86
C THR A 56 0.14 11.81 -11.57
N PRO A 57 0.44 10.94 -12.56
CA PRO A 57 1.40 9.86 -12.37
C PRO A 57 2.72 10.36 -11.79
N PRO A 58 3.24 9.74 -10.71
CA PRO A 58 4.50 10.14 -10.09
C PRO A 58 5.68 9.82 -11.01
N SER A 59 6.72 10.63 -10.89
CA SER A 59 8.01 10.52 -11.61
C SER A 59 9.16 10.37 -10.60
N PRO A 60 10.40 10.09 -11.06
CA PRO A 60 11.58 10.09 -10.20
C PRO A 60 11.80 11.40 -9.42
N ASP A 61 11.29 12.52 -9.93
CA ASP A 61 11.39 13.85 -9.32
C ASP A 61 10.24 14.15 -8.36
N THR A 62 9.27 13.24 -8.24
CA THR A 62 8.16 13.39 -7.28
C THR A 62 8.70 13.36 -5.87
N LEU A 63 8.39 14.41 -5.10
CA LEU A 63 8.84 14.59 -3.74
C LEU A 63 8.47 13.37 -2.88
N PHE A 64 9.47 12.80 -2.21
CA PHE A 64 9.31 11.63 -1.35
C PHE A 64 9.93 11.87 0.03
N PRO A 65 9.24 11.54 1.12
CA PRO A 65 9.73 11.65 2.49
C PRO A 65 10.71 10.53 2.83
N TYR A 66 11.97 10.66 2.44
CA TYR A 66 12.95 9.69 2.91
C TYR A 66 12.96 9.65 4.45
N PRO A 67 12.87 8.46 5.08
CA PRO A 67 13.01 8.34 6.52
C PRO A 67 14.28 9.06 6.96
N GLU A 68 14.17 9.94 7.97
CA GLU A 68 15.36 10.58 8.54
C GLU A 68 16.29 9.48 9.06
N GLN A 69 17.43 9.30 8.40
CA GLN A 69 18.50 8.51 9.01
C GLN A 69 18.82 9.18 10.35
N GLN A 70 18.69 8.42 11.45
CA GLN A 70 19.29 8.82 12.71
C GLN A 70 20.76 9.14 12.42
N SER A 71 21.07 10.42 12.27
CA SER A 71 22.44 10.87 12.13
C SER A 71 23.15 10.27 13.34
N SER A 72 24.11 9.37 13.08
CA SER A 72 25.00 8.91 14.13
C SER A 72 25.47 10.17 14.85
N ARG A 73 25.11 10.29 16.13
CA ARG A 73 25.40 11.45 16.96
C ARG A 73 26.91 11.67 16.87
N ARG A 74 27.35 12.57 15.99
CA ARG A 74 28.71 13.05 15.96
C ARG A 74 28.87 13.81 17.27
N SER A 75 29.55 13.20 18.22
CA SER A 75 29.96 13.86 19.46
C SER A 75 30.54 15.22 19.12
N PRO A 76 30.14 16.31 19.81
CA PRO A 76 30.61 17.64 19.49
C PRO A 76 32.08 17.76 19.88
N THR A 77 33.00 17.51 18.95
CA THR A 77 34.39 17.89 19.12
C THR A 77 34.48 19.40 18.98
N LYS A 78 34.73 20.05 20.13
CA LYS A 78 35.24 21.43 20.24
C LYS A 78 36.29 21.67 19.15
N LEU A 79 36.08 22.61 18.23
CA LEU A 79 37.11 23.45 17.63
C LEU A 79 36.52 24.57 16.77
N SER A 80 36.78 25.81 17.22
CA SER A 80 36.91 27.09 16.51
C SER A 80 35.82 27.58 15.56
N ALA A 81 35.22 28.71 15.96
CA ALA A 81 34.42 29.60 15.15
C ALA A 81 35.18 30.10 13.91
N ARG A 82 34.71 29.71 12.72
CA ARG A 82 34.69 30.56 11.53
C ARG A 82 33.36 30.33 10.83
N ALA A 83 32.57 31.39 10.72
CA ALA A 83 31.33 31.42 9.98
C ALA A 83 31.63 31.15 8.50
N ALA A 84 31.17 30.00 8.00
CA ALA A 84 30.93 29.78 6.58
C ALA A 84 29.41 29.88 6.39
N ASP A 85 28.96 31.09 6.10
CA ASP A 85 27.59 31.38 5.74
C ASP A 85 27.41 31.01 4.27
N GLY A 86 26.65 29.93 4.02
CA GLY A 86 26.36 29.42 2.69
C GLY A 86 25.54 28.13 2.80
N PRO A 87 24.44 27.97 2.05
CA PRO A 87 23.66 26.74 2.07
C PRO A 87 24.55 25.59 1.60
N SER A 88 24.85 24.67 2.52
CA SER A 88 25.51 23.42 2.17
C SER A 88 24.52 22.61 1.33
N VAL A 89 24.78 22.52 0.03
CA VAL A 89 24.02 21.67 -0.88
C VAL A 89 24.32 20.22 -0.47
N VAL A 90 23.47 19.66 0.39
CA VAL A 90 23.49 18.23 0.67
C VAL A 90 23.03 17.58 -0.63
N SER A 91 23.97 17.07 -1.44
CA SER A 91 23.59 16.25 -2.59
C SER A 91 22.98 14.97 -2.04
N ASP A 92 21.66 14.94 -1.89
CA ASP A 92 20.94 13.78 -1.40
C ASP A 92 20.98 12.73 -2.52
N LYS A 93 22.06 11.93 -2.56
CA LYS A 93 22.26 10.82 -3.51
C LYS A 93 21.35 9.64 -3.15
N ARG A 94 20.06 9.89 -2.92
CA ARG A 94 19.08 8.86 -2.60
C ARG A 94 18.42 8.41 -3.90
N GLU A 95 18.36 7.10 -4.09
CA GLU A 95 17.69 6.53 -5.25
C GLU A 95 16.19 6.80 -5.15
N PRO A 96 15.54 7.25 -6.23
CA PRO A 96 14.12 7.55 -6.23
C PRO A 96 13.30 6.27 -5.93
N PRO A 97 12.12 6.42 -5.28
CA PRO A 97 11.23 5.30 -5.05
C PRO A 97 10.81 4.59 -6.34
N HIS A 98 10.50 3.30 -6.22
CA HIS A 98 9.81 2.57 -7.27
C HIS A 98 8.31 2.79 -7.12
N TYR A 99 7.70 3.53 -8.05
CA TYR A 99 6.26 3.77 -8.07
C TYR A 99 5.56 2.76 -8.97
N PHE A 100 4.48 2.15 -8.47
CA PHE A 100 3.62 1.28 -9.29
C PHE A 100 2.14 1.44 -8.91
N SER A 101 1.26 1.21 -9.88
CA SER A 101 -0.19 1.28 -9.71
C SER A 101 -0.86 0.12 -10.43
N VAL A 102 -2.10 -0.16 -10.03
CA VAL A 102 -2.97 -1.16 -10.65
C VAL A 102 -4.28 -0.54 -11.19
N ASP A 103 -4.45 0.78 -11.07
CA ASP A 103 -5.69 1.48 -11.44
C ASP A 103 -6.12 1.25 -12.89
N ASP A 104 -5.16 1.03 -13.80
CA ASP A 104 -5.40 0.81 -15.23
C ASP A 104 -5.20 -0.66 -15.66
N THR A 105 -4.87 -1.57 -14.73
CA THR A 105 -4.62 -2.99 -15.02
C THR A 105 -5.58 -3.94 -14.31
N LEU A 106 -6.03 -3.60 -13.10
CA LEU A 106 -7.01 -4.37 -12.32
C LEU A 106 -8.32 -3.59 -12.27
N LEU A 107 -9.19 -3.87 -13.23
CA LEU A 107 -10.41 -3.12 -13.47
C LEU A 107 -11.61 -3.80 -12.79
N TYR A 108 -12.27 -3.08 -11.89
CA TYR A 108 -13.54 -3.51 -11.34
C TYR A 108 -14.65 -3.40 -12.41
N ASN A 109 -15.34 -4.51 -12.68
CA ASN A 109 -16.48 -4.53 -13.59
C ASN A 109 -17.77 -4.18 -12.84
N ALA A 110 -18.17 -2.91 -12.91
CA ALA A 110 -19.34 -2.41 -12.21
C ALA A 110 -20.65 -2.87 -12.86
N PHE A 111 -21.63 -3.26 -12.05
CA PHE A 111 -22.99 -3.53 -12.50
C PHE A 111 -23.77 -2.22 -12.72
N HIS A 112 -23.59 -1.25 -11.85
CA HIS A 112 -24.24 0.06 -11.91
C HIS A 112 -23.34 1.18 -11.34
N HIS A 113 -23.53 1.53 -10.06
CA HIS A 113 -22.77 2.59 -9.38
C HIS A 113 -21.79 2.05 -8.33
N ASP A 114 -21.81 0.75 -8.09
CA ASP A 114 -20.75 0.00 -7.41
C ASP A 114 -19.40 0.24 -8.09
N PHE A 115 -18.34 0.24 -7.29
CA PHE A 115 -16.99 0.53 -7.76
C PHE A 115 -15.92 -0.39 -7.15
N GLY A 116 -16.32 -1.30 -6.27
CA GLY A 116 -15.44 -2.12 -5.46
C GLY A 116 -16.19 -2.83 -4.33
N PRO A 117 -15.46 -3.51 -3.42
CA PRO A 117 -14.00 -3.68 -3.46
C PRO A 117 -13.56 -4.63 -4.60
N LEU A 118 -12.27 -4.59 -4.94
CA LEU A 118 -11.67 -5.56 -5.85
C LEU A 118 -11.76 -6.99 -5.25
N HIS A 119 -12.11 -7.97 -6.08
CA HIS A 119 -12.29 -9.38 -5.66
C HIS A 119 -10.96 -10.15 -5.52
N ILE A 120 -11.04 -11.41 -5.07
CA ILE A 120 -9.87 -12.25 -4.75
C ILE A 120 -8.94 -12.51 -5.96
N GLY A 121 -9.48 -12.69 -7.17
CA GLY A 121 -8.65 -12.77 -8.39
C GLY A 121 -7.77 -11.52 -8.62
N HIS A 122 -8.31 -10.32 -8.39
CA HIS A 122 -7.53 -9.08 -8.44
C HIS A 122 -6.44 -9.05 -7.37
N LEU A 123 -6.77 -9.47 -6.14
CA LEU A 123 -5.79 -9.59 -5.06
C LEU A 123 -4.63 -10.52 -5.43
N TYR A 124 -4.93 -11.66 -6.07
CA TYR A 124 -3.90 -12.60 -6.52
C TYR A 124 -2.98 -11.96 -7.56
N ARG A 125 -3.55 -11.32 -8.59
CA ARG A 125 -2.76 -10.63 -9.64
C ARG A 125 -1.91 -9.51 -9.05
N PHE A 126 -2.47 -8.73 -8.12
CA PHE A 126 -1.73 -7.73 -7.36
C PHE A 126 -0.56 -8.35 -6.59
N ALA A 127 -0.79 -9.46 -5.89
CA ALA A 127 0.26 -10.12 -5.11
C ALA A 127 1.42 -10.60 -5.98
N VAL A 128 1.13 -11.23 -7.13
CA VAL A 128 2.15 -11.65 -8.11
C VAL A 128 2.98 -10.44 -8.57
N GLN A 129 2.31 -9.40 -9.09
CA GLN A 129 3.00 -8.21 -9.59
C GLN A 129 3.82 -7.53 -8.48
N PHE A 130 3.25 -7.43 -7.28
CA PHE A 130 3.89 -6.78 -6.16
C PHE A 130 5.13 -7.55 -5.68
N HIS A 131 5.07 -8.89 -5.67
CA HIS A 131 6.21 -9.74 -5.35
C HIS A 131 7.31 -9.61 -6.41
N ASP A 132 6.97 -9.65 -7.70
CA ASP A 132 7.93 -9.43 -8.79
C ASP A 132 8.69 -8.10 -8.61
N ILE A 133 7.98 -7.03 -8.24
CA ILE A 133 8.57 -5.71 -7.95
C ILE A 133 9.49 -5.76 -6.73
N LEU A 134 9.09 -6.43 -5.64
CA LEU A 134 9.88 -6.51 -4.41
C LEU A 134 11.17 -7.32 -4.57
N GLY A 135 11.15 -8.39 -5.38
CA GLY A 135 12.33 -9.24 -5.61
C GLY A 135 13.23 -8.79 -6.76
N ALA A 136 12.82 -7.80 -7.56
CA ALA A 136 13.67 -7.20 -8.58
C ALA A 136 14.96 -6.64 -7.94
N PRO A 137 16.17 -7.06 -8.37
CA PRO A 137 17.44 -6.64 -7.77
C PRO A 137 17.62 -5.12 -7.68
N GLU A 138 17.10 -4.39 -8.67
CA GLU A 138 17.11 -2.93 -8.76
C GLU A 138 16.24 -2.23 -7.71
N ASN A 139 15.32 -2.95 -7.06
CA ASN A 139 14.40 -2.41 -6.05
C ASN A 139 14.80 -2.81 -4.62
N LYS A 140 15.83 -3.66 -4.45
CA LYS A 140 16.21 -4.27 -3.16
C LYS A 140 16.44 -3.27 -2.01
N ASN A 141 16.89 -2.05 -2.30
CA ASN A 141 17.16 -1.01 -1.30
C ASN A 141 16.33 0.26 -1.53
N LYS A 142 15.32 0.21 -2.40
CA LYS A 142 14.45 1.35 -2.71
C LYS A 142 13.15 1.27 -1.93
N PRO A 143 12.56 2.42 -1.54
CA PRO A 143 11.15 2.49 -1.17
C PRO A 143 10.29 2.05 -2.38
N VAL A 144 9.27 1.27 -2.11
CA VAL A 144 8.25 0.87 -3.08
C VAL A 144 6.95 1.56 -2.69
N VAL A 145 6.41 2.33 -3.64
CA VAL A 145 5.20 3.12 -3.45
C VAL A 145 4.11 2.53 -4.32
N PHE A 146 3.17 1.83 -3.69
CA PHE A 146 1.92 1.47 -4.31
C PHE A 146 1.03 2.72 -4.34
N TRP A 147 0.59 3.15 -5.52
CA TRP A 147 -0.20 4.37 -5.64
C TRP A 147 -1.46 4.21 -6.45
N SER A 148 -2.41 5.10 -6.19
CA SER A 148 -3.71 5.19 -6.89
C SER A 148 -3.98 6.62 -7.37
N LYS A 149 -4.95 6.78 -8.27
CA LYS A 149 -5.50 8.08 -8.63
C LYS A 149 -6.09 8.75 -7.39
N ALA A 150 -6.07 10.08 -7.37
CA ALA A 150 -6.52 10.87 -6.22
C ALA A 150 -8.05 10.87 -5.99
N ASP A 151 -8.86 10.28 -6.87
CA ASP A 151 -10.30 10.21 -6.67
C ASP A 151 -10.68 9.23 -5.54
N ALA A 152 -11.84 9.46 -4.94
CA ALA A 152 -12.24 8.77 -3.72
C ALA A 152 -12.46 7.25 -3.93
N ARG A 153 -12.79 6.80 -5.15
CA ARG A 153 -13.04 5.38 -5.46
C ARG A 153 -11.73 4.63 -5.63
N SER A 154 -10.80 5.16 -6.43
CA SER A 154 -9.46 4.59 -6.60
C SER A 154 -8.73 4.45 -5.26
N ARG A 155 -8.77 5.51 -4.43
CA ARG A 155 -8.15 5.49 -3.09
C ARG A 155 -8.72 4.39 -2.20
N ALA A 156 -10.05 4.22 -2.17
CA ALA A 156 -10.70 3.19 -1.38
C ALA A 156 -10.32 1.78 -1.86
N ASN A 157 -10.32 1.55 -3.18
CA ASN A 157 -9.92 0.26 -3.76
C ASN A 157 -8.46 -0.08 -3.47
N ALA A 158 -7.52 0.84 -3.69
CA ALA A 158 -6.10 0.60 -3.43
C ALA A 158 -5.82 0.37 -1.94
N ALA A 159 -6.41 1.17 -1.05
CA ALA A 159 -6.29 0.97 0.40
C ALA A 159 -6.85 -0.40 0.84
N CYS A 160 -8.02 -0.79 0.32
CA CYS A 160 -8.63 -2.08 0.63
C CYS A 160 -7.81 -3.25 0.10
N LEU A 161 -7.31 -3.16 -1.14
CA LEU A 161 -6.49 -4.18 -1.77
C LEU A 161 -5.19 -4.42 -0.97
N LEU A 162 -4.49 -3.34 -0.61
CA LEU A 162 -3.27 -3.45 0.17
C LEU A 162 -3.53 -3.96 1.60
N ALA A 163 -4.57 -3.46 2.28
CA ALA A 163 -4.89 -3.92 3.64
C ALA A 163 -5.32 -5.40 3.67
N THR A 164 -6.10 -5.86 2.68
CA THR A 164 -6.48 -7.27 2.56
C THR A 164 -5.29 -8.16 2.16
N TYR A 165 -4.37 -7.68 1.32
CA TYR A 165 -3.09 -8.34 1.06
C TYR A 165 -2.29 -8.57 2.35
N MET A 166 -2.20 -7.54 3.20
CA MET A 166 -1.49 -7.64 4.49
C MET A 166 -2.11 -8.70 5.41
N VAL A 167 -3.43 -8.76 5.47
CA VAL A 167 -4.14 -9.75 6.29
C VAL A 167 -4.03 -11.17 5.73
N LEU A 168 -4.28 -11.33 4.42
CA LEU A 168 -4.37 -12.66 3.81
C LEU A 168 -3.00 -13.30 3.61
N ILE A 169 -2.06 -12.57 3.02
CA ILE A 169 -0.76 -13.10 2.60
C ILE A 169 0.31 -12.85 3.66
N GLN A 170 0.42 -11.62 4.17
CA GLN A 170 1.40 -11.28 5.21
C GLN A 170 0.97 -11.72 6.62
N SER A 171 -0.26 -12.22 6.78
CA SER A 171 -0.82 -12.67 8.05
C SER A 171 -0.81 -11.62 9.16
N TRP A 172 -0.96 -10.35 8.79
CA TRP A 172 -1.13 -9.27 9.77
C TRP A 172 -2.49 -9.35 10.44
N ALA A 173 -2.53 -8.93 11.71
CA ALA A 173 -3.79 -8.67 12.38
C ALA A 173 -4.51 -7.46 11.75
N PRO A 174 -5.86 -7.46 11.63
CA PRO A 174 -6.62 -6.39 10.98
C PRO A 174 -6.26 -4.97 11.46
N HIS A 175 -6.12 -4.79 12.78
CA HIS A 175 -5.80 -3.49 13.36
C HIS A 175 -4.43 -2.94 12.91
N LEU A 176 -3.46 -3.81 12.59
CA LEU A 176 -2.16 -3.39 12.04
C LEU A 176 -2.30 -2.95 10.58
N ALA A 177 -3.04 -3.71 9.78
CA ALA A 177 -3.27 -3.40 8.37
C ALA A 177 -4.12 -2.13 8.17
N LEU A 178 -4.99 -1.82 9.14
CA LEU A 178 -5.87 -0.65 9.12
C LEU A 178 -5.23 0.61 9.74
N ALA A 179 -4.21 0.46 10.61
CA ALA A 179 -3.60 1.59 11.30
C ALA A 179 -3.12 2.72 10.37
N PRO A 180 -2.49 2.44 9.20
CA PRO A 180 -2.07 3.50 8.28
C PRO A 180 -3.24 4.29 7.69
N ILE A 181 -4.41 3.66 7.48
CA ILE A 181 -5.55 4.29 6.78
C ILE A 181 -6.62 4.85 7.73
N ALA A 182 -6.50 4.62 9.05
CA ALA A 182 -7.55 4.90 10.03
C ALA A 182 -7.99 6.37 10.11
N GLN A 183 -7.12 7.31 9.75
CA GLN A 183 -7.38 8.76 9.73
C GLN A 183 -6.94 9.36 8.39
N ALA A 184 -7.14 8.62 7.30
CA ALA A 184 -6.88 9.13 5.96
C ALA A 184 -7.70 10.41 5.73
N ASP A 185 -7.03 11.45 5.23
CA ASP A 185 -7.63 12.71 4.85
C ASP A 185 -7.26 13.00 3.39
N PRO A 186 -8.23 13.21 2.47
CA PRO A 186 -9.68 13.04 2.65
C PRO A 186 -10.09 11.61 3.08
N PRO A 187 -11.26 11.39 3.69
CA PRO A 187 -11.68 10.04 4.06
C PRO A 187 -11.81 9.11 2.84
N LEU A 188 -11.69 7.79 3.08
CA LEU A 188 -11.93 6.78 2.04
C LEU A 188 -13.45 6.63 1.81
N MET A 189 -13.85 6.51 0.54
CA MET A 189 -15.27 6.31 0.19
C MET A 189 -15.73 4.91 0.62
N PRO A 190 -16.84 4.77 1.36
CA PRO A 190 -17.45 3.47 1.63
C PRO A 190 -17.92 2.78 0.33
N PHE A 191 -17.84 1.45 0.30
CA PHE A 191 -18.35 0.64 -0.80
C PHE A 191 -19.86 0.53 -0.71
N ARG A 192 -20.54 0.67 -1.85
CA ARG A 192 -22.00 0.60 -1.98
C ARG A 192 -22.44 -0.67 -2.67
N ASP A 193 -23.75 -0.93 -2.65
CA ASP A 193 -24.37 -2.02 -3.37
C ASP A 193 -24.43 -1.80 -4.90
N ALA A 194 -24.69 -2.88 -5.63
CA ALA A 194 -24.84 -2.94 -7.08
C ALA A 194 -26.27 -2.64 -7.58
N GLY A 195 -27.17 -2.20 -6.70
CA GLY A 195 -28.55 -1.89 -7.04
C GLY A 195 -28.76 -0.59 -7.81
N TYR A 196 -29.96 -0.44 -8.36
CA TYR A 196 -30.37 0.74 -9.13
C TYR A 196 -30.89 1.89 -8.25
N SER A 197 -31.19 1.62 -6.98
CA SER A 197 -31.68 2.63 -6.03
C SER A 197 -30.55 3.53 -5.51
N GLN A 198 -30.93 4.62 -4.86
CA GLN A 198 -29.97 5.41 -4.10
C GLN A 198 -29.41 4.55 -2.96
N ALA A 199 -28.10 4.56 -2.78
CA ALA A 199 -27.47 3.78 -1.71
C ALA A 199 -27.82 4.40 -0.36
N ASP A 200 -28.39 3.57 0.51
CA ASP A 200 -28.71 3.89 1.91
C ASP A 200 -27.83 3.10 2.89
N TYR A 201 -26.94 2.26 2.37
CA TYR A 201 -25.99 1.46 3.14
C TYR A 201 -24.63 1.42 2.44
N GLY A 202 -23.56 1.39 3.22
CA GLY A 202 -22.21 1.22 2.71
C GLY A 202 -21.30 0.52 3.71
N ILE A 203 -20.43 -0.34 3.21
CA ILE A 203 -19.40 -1.02 4.01
C ILE A 203 -18.06 -0.32 3.86
N THR A 204 -17.31 -0.22 4.95
CA THR A 204 -16.02 0.45 4.98
C THR A 204 -14.88 -0.52 4.63
N VAL A 205 -13.68 0.03 4.38
CA VAL A 205 -12.46 -0.79 4.27
C VAL A 205 -12.23 -1.63 5.53
N GLN A 206 -12.57 -1.10 6.71
CA GLN A 206 -12.48 -1.85 7.96
C GLN A 206 -13.38 -3.08 7.96
N ASP A 207 -14.63 -2.96 7.50
CA ASP A 207 -15.57 -4.07 7.44
C ASP A 207 -15.07 -5.17 6.50
N VAL A 208 -14.54 -4.79 5.33
CA VAL A 208 -13.95 -5.74 4.36
C VAL A 208 -12.75 -6.45 4.97
N VAL A 209 -11.80 -5.71 5.58
CA VAL A 209 -10.59 -6.30 6.16
C VAL A 209 -10.92 -7.28 7.29
N TYR A 210 -11.85 -6.93 8.18
CA TYR A 210 -12.28 -7.85 9.23
C TYR A 210 -13.07 -9.05 8.67
N GLY A 211 -13.92 -8.85 7.67
CA GLY A 211 -14.65 -9.93 7.00
C GLY A 211 -13.70 -10.94 6.35
N VAL A 212 -12.72 -10.46 5.61
CA VAL A 212 -11.68 -11.26 4.96
C VAL A 212 -10.81 -11.98 5.99
N TRP A 213 -10.40 -11.29 7.05
CA TRP A 213 -9.66 -11.92 8.15
C TRP A 213 -10.45 -13.06 8.78
N ARG A 214 -11.72 -12.84 9.13
CA ARG A 214 -12.59 -13.90 9.67
C ARG A 214 -12.77 -15.04 8.69
N ALA A 215 -12.91 -14.76 7.39
CA ALA A 215 -13.03 -15.77 6.35
C ALA A 215 -11.77 -16.65 6.28
N LYS A 216 -10.57 -16.06 6.38
CA LYS A 216 -9.31 -16.79 6.51
C LYS A 216 -9.27 -17.68 7.75
N GLU A 217 -9.63 -17.14 8.92
CA GLU A 217 -9.64 -17.91 10.19
C GLU A 217 -10.60 -19.10 10.17
N GLN A 218 -11.65 -19.05 9.34
CA GLN A 218 -12.60 -20.14 9.16
C GLN A 218 -12.28 -21.05 7.96
N GLY A 219 -11.19 -20.79 7.23
CA GLY A 219 -10.78 -21.59 6.07
C GLY A 219 -11.57 -21.34 4.78
N PHE A 220 -12.37 -20.26 4.70
CA PHE A 220 -13.08 -19.89 3.46
C PHE A 220 -12.15 -19.25 2.42
N CYS A 221 -11.09 -18.58 2.85
CA CYS A 221 -10.12 -17.90 1.98
C CYS A 221 -8.76 -18.59 2.02
N ALA A 222 -8.71 -19.82 1.51
CA ALA A 222 -7.50 -20.62 1.46
C ALA A 222 -6.72 -20.37 0.16
N LEU A 223 -5.84 -19.36 0.19
CA LEU A 223 -4.98 -19.01 -0.95
C LEU A 223 -4.08 -20.14 -1.50
N PRO A 224 -3.57 -21.12 -0.72
CA PRO A 224 -2.79 -22.23 -1.29
C PRO A 224 -3.56 -23.07 -2.32
N GLN A 225 -4.87 -23.14 -2.16
CA GLN A 225 -5.76 -23.91 -3.03
C GLN A 225 -6.52 -23.01 -4.00
N PHE A 226 -6.21 -21.71 -4.05
CA PHE A 226 -6.90 -20.78 -4.93
C PHE A 226 -6.40 -20.94 -6.37
N ASP A 227 -7.28 -21.41 -7.24
CA ASP A 227 -7.04 -21.49 -8.67
C ASP A 227 -7.60 -20.23 -9.36
N LEU A 228 -6.68 -19.36 -9.82
CA LEU A 228 -7.04 -18.12 -10.51
C LEU A 228 -7.70 -18.40 -11.87
N GLU A 229 -7.23 -19.41 -12.61
CA GLU A 229 -7.75 -19.72 -13.94
C GLU A 229 -9.17 -20.27 -13.83
N GLU A 230 -9.42 -21.15 -12.86
CA GLU A 230 -10.76 -21.65 -12.55
C GLU A 230 -11.70 -20.52 -12.12
N TYR A 231 -11.26 -19.65 -11.20
CA TYR A 231 -12.04 -18.52 -10.72
C TYR A 231 -12.45 -17.60 -11.88
N GLU A 232 -11.51 -17.17 -12.73
CA GLU A 232 -11.78 -16.28 -13.85
C GLU A 232 -12.57 -16.95 -14.98
N ARG A 233 -12.46 -18.28 -15.13
CA ARG A 233 -13.23 -19.03 -16.13
C ARG A 233 -14.71 -19.07 -15.75
N TYR A 234 -15.03 -19.37 -14.49
CA TYR A 234 -16.41 -19.53 -14.04
C TYR A 234 -17.09 -18.23 -13.58
N GLU A 235 -16.35 -17.13 -13.45
CA GLU A 235 -16.94 -15.79 -13.25
C GLU A 235 -17.65 -15.29 -14.52
N ARG A 236 -17.20 -15.71 -15.69
CA ARG A 236 -17.79 -15.30 -16.96
C ARG A 236 -19.09 -16.05 -17.23
N VAL A 237 -19.97 -15.41 -17.98
CA VAL A 237 -21.30 -15.94 -18.33
C VAL A 237 -21.25 -16.93 -19.52
N ASP A 238 -20.13 -16.98 -20.25
CA ASP A 238 -20.00 -17.72 -21.52
C ASP A 238 -19.84 -19.25 -21.41
#